data_AF-A0A1S2M7W9-F1
#
_entry.id   AF-A0A1S2M7W9-F1
#
_cell.length_a   1.000
_cell.length_b   1.000
_cell.length_c   1.000
_cell.angle_alpha   90.00
_cell.angle_beta   90.00
_cell.angle_gamma   90.00
#
_symmetry.space_group_name_H-M   'P 1'
#
loop_
_entity.id
_entity.type
_entity.pdbx_description
1 polymer ?
#
loop_
_entity_poly.entity_id
_entity_poly.type
_entity_poly.pdbx_seq_one_letter_code
_entity_poly.pdbx_strand_id
1 'polypeptide(L)' 'MNYDQMKQFVLLTQDATALGWEFSIEEGKLQAFDENFSEDPITFQDVDQFLEWLENQFDKTIY' A
#
# COMPACT_ATOMS: atom_id res chain seq x y z
N MET A 1 17.49 5.59 -1.63
CA MET A 1 16.50 4.97 -2.52
C MET A 1 16.93 5.23 -3.96
N ASN A 2 16.99 4.20 -4.81
CA ASN A 2 17.30 4.40 -6.24
C ASN A 2 16.01 4.76 -7.03
N TYR A 3 16.18 5.21 -8.27
CA TYR A 3 15.03 5.57 -9.14
C TYR A 3 14.14 4.38 -9.50
N ASP A 4 14.67 3.16 -9.62
CA ASP A 4 13.89 1.96 -9.91
C ASP A 4 12.98 1.55 -8.74
N GLN A 5 13.48 1.62 -7.51
CA GLN A 5 12.69 1.40 -6.29
C GLN A 5 11.58 2.43 -6.17
N MET A 6 11.88 3.70 -6.48
CA MET A 6 10.87 4.76 -6.48
C MET A 6 9.79 4.51 -7.53
N LYS A 7 10.17 4.00 -8.72
CA LYS A 7 9.21 3.59 -9.75
C LYS A 7 8.36 2.41 -9.29
N GLN A 8 8.93 1.40 -8.64
CA GLN A 8 8.18 0.28 -8.08
C GLN A 8 7.18 0.73 -7.03
N PHE A 9 7.56 1.64 -6.13
CA PHE A 9 6.63 2.25 -5.17
C PHE A 9 5.44 2.89 -5.85
N VAL A 10 5.68 3.72 -6.88
CA VAL A 10 4.60 4.41 -7.60
C VAL A 10 3.67 3.42 -8.27
N LEU A 11 4.21 2.40 -8.95
CA LEU A 11 3.41 1.39 -9.63
C LEU A 11 2.54 0.58 -8.65
N LEU A 12 3.14 0.05 -7.59
CA LEU A 12 2.42 -0.75 -6.60
C LEU A 12 1.35 0.05 -5.86
N THR A 13 1.63 1.32 -5.55
CA THR A 13 0.64 2.22 -4.92
C THR A 13 -0.53 2.50 -5.86
N GLN A 14 -0.25 2.71 -7.16
CA GLN A 14 -1.31 2.91 -8.16
C GLN A 14 -2.20 1.69 -8.30
N ASP A 15 -1.61 0.48 -8.30
CA ASP A 15 -2.36 -0.77 -8.36
C ASP A 15 -3.22 -0.95 -7.11
N ALA A 16 -2.68 -0.68 -5.91
CA ALA A 16 -3.45 -0.72 -4.67
C ALA A 16 -4.62 0.27 -4.68
N THR A 17 -4.43 1.50 -5.19
CA THR A 17 -5.54 2.46 -5.35
C THR A 17 -6.57 2.00 -6.37
N ALA A 18 -6.18 1.32 -7.45
CA ALA A 18 -7.12 0.73 -8.38
C ALA A 18 -7.98 -0.40 -7.75
N LEU A 19 -7.46 -1.06 -6.71
CA LEU A 19 -8.18 -2.04 -5.91
C LEU A 19 -9.08 -1.42 -4.83
N GLY A 20 -9.04 -0.08 -4.67
CA GLY A 20 -9.81 0.65 -3.67
C GLY A 20 -9.08 0.90 -2.35
N TRP A 21 -7.76 0.70 -2.30
CA TRP A 21 -6.95 1.10 -1.17
C TRP A 21 -6.55 2.57 -1.26
N GLU A 22 -6.85 3.33 -0.22
CA GLU A 22 -6.37 4.68 -0.03
C GLU A 22 -5.31 4.74 1.06
N PHE A 23 -4.46 5.77 0.99
CA PHE A 23 -3.33 5.94 1.90
C PHE A 23 -3.42 7.29 2.62
N SER A 24 -3.28 7.27 3.93
CA SER A 24 -3.23 8.46 4.78
C SER A 24 -1.99 8.43 5.68
N ILE A 25 -1.61 9.59 6.21
CA ILE A 25 -0.58 9.69 7.24
C ILE A 25 -1.25 10.21 8.51
N GLU A 26 -1.36 9.35 9.52
CA GLU A 26 -1.86 9.71 10.85
C GLU A 26 -0.75 9.55 11.88
N GLU A 27 -0.56 10.58 12.71
CA GLU A 27 0.45 10.60 13.79
C GLU A 27 1.88 10.27 13.31
N GLY A 28 2.19 10.56 12.04
CA GLY A 28 3.49 10.28 11.43
C GLY A 28 3.69 8.83 10.97
N LYS A 29 2.63 8.02 10.95
CA LYS A 29 2.63 6.65 10.41
C LYS A 29 1.79 6.59 9.15
N LEU A 30 2.28 5.83 8.17
CA LEU A 30 1.51 5.56 6.95
C LEU A 30 0.41 4.55 7.28
N GLN A 31 -0.80 4.81 6.82
CA GLN A 31 -1.93 3.91 6.93
C GLN A 31 -2.52 3.63 5.56
N ALA A 32 -2.97 2.40 5.33
CA ALA A 32 -3.80 2.02 4.19
C ALA A 32 -5.20 1.66 4.70
N PHE A 33 -6.24 2.14 4.02
CA PHE A 33 -7.62 1.78 4.31
C PHE A 33 -8.33 1.40 3.01
N ASP A 34 -9.24 0.45 3.10
CA ASP A 34 -10.05 0.01 1.97
C ASP A 34 -11.31 0.87 1.90
N GLU A 35 -11.53 1.60 0.80
CA GLU A 35 -12.74 2.40 0.62
C GLU A 35 -13.97 1.51 0.36
N ASN A 36 -13.75 0.31 -0.19
CA ASN A 36 -14.82 -0.62 -0.54
C ASN A 36 -15.28 -1.45 0.67
N PHE A 37 -14.42 -1.64 1.68
CA PHE A 37 -14.69 -2.48 2.84
C PHE A 37 -14.41 -1.74 4.15
N SER A 38 -15.32 -1.89 5.12
CA SER A 38 -15.18 -1.29 6.45
C SER A 38 -14.20 -2.09 7.33
N GLU A 39 -13.02 -2.41 6.81
CA GLU A 39 -11.92 -3.01 7.57
C GLU A 39 -11.15 -1.95 8.36
N ASP A 40 -10.51 -2.37 9.45
CA ASP A 40 -9.64 -1.49 10.23
C ASP A 40 -8.42 -1.06 9.39
N PRO A 41 -7.99 0.22 9.48
CA PRO A 41 -6.86 0.72 8.71
C PRO A 41 -5.56 0.00 9.09
N ILE A 42 -4.80 -0.38 8.07
CA ILE A 42 -3.52 -1.07 8.19
C ILE A 42 -2.45 -0.01 8.42
N THR A 43 -1.80 -0.03 9.59
CA THR A 43 -0.73 0.92 9.91
C THR A 43 0.64 0.29 9.66
N PHE A 44 1.48 0.98 8.90
CA PHE A 44 2.84 0.55 8.59
C PHE A 44 3.84 1.21 9.54
N GLN A 45 4.73 0.42 10.13
CA GLN A 45 5.77 0.89 11.05
C GLN A 45 7.07 1.28 10.32
N ASP A 46 7.30 0.68 9.16
CA ASP A 46 8.47 0.93 8.33
C ASP A 46 8.15 0.70 6.83
N VAL A 47 9.13 1.05 5.99
CA VAL A 47 9.03 1.00 4.54
C VAL A 47 8.99 -0.43 4.01
N ASP A 48 9.65 -1.37 4.70
CA ASP A 48 9.74 -2.77 4.26
C ASP A 48 8.39 -3.47 4.45
N GLN A 49 7.71 -3.23 5.58
CA GLN A 49 6.36 -3.71 5.86
C GLN A 49 5.36 -3.18 4.82
N PHE A 50 5.50 -1.92 4.41
CA PHE A 50 4.64 -1.32 3.39
C PHE A 50 4.84 -1.98 2.02
N LEU A 51 6.09 -2.24 1.62
CA LEU A 51 6.40 -2.93 0.37
C LEU A 51 5.87 -4.36 0.34
N GLU A 52 6.14 -5.14 1.39
CA GLU A 52 5.65 -6.52 1.50
C GLU A 52 4.12 -6.56 1.44
N TRP A 53 3.44 -5.61 2.09
CA TRP A 53 1.99 -5.53 2.02
C TRP A 53 1.48 -5.21 0.62
N LEU A 54 2.10 -4.25 -0.07
CA LEU A 54 1.75 -3.88 -1.45
C LEU A 54 1.91 -5.05 -2.42
N GLU A 55 3.02 -5.79 -2.32
CA GLU A 55 3.27 -6.99 -3.13
C GLU A 55 2.19 -8.05 -2.89
N ASN A 56 1.79 -8.25 -1.63
CA ASN A 56 0.71 -9.19 -1.29
C ASN A 56 -0.66 -8.80 -1.86
N GLN A 57 -0.99 -7.49 -1.92
CA GLN A 57 -2.26 -7.06 -2.54
C GLN A 57 -2.26 -7.28 -4.05
N PHE A 58 -1.12 -7.03 -4.69
CA PHE A 58 -0.94 -7.30 -6.11
C PHE A 58 -1.07 -8.80 -6.41
N ASP A 59 -0.36 -9.66 -5.67
CA ASP A 59 -0.42 -11.12 -5.85
C ASP A 59 -1.82 -11.70 -5.63
N LYS A 60 -2.57 -11.18 -4.64
CA LYS A 60 -3.97 -11.57 -4.40
C LYS A 60 -4.91 -11.22 -5.55
N THR A 61 -4.57 -10.23 -6.37
CA THR A 61 -5.40 -9.80 -7.51
C THR A 61 -5.24 -10.74 -8.71
N ILE A 62 -4.15 -11.52 -8.76
CA ILE A 62 -3.79 -12.37 -9.90
C ILE A 62 -4.42 -13.79 -9.80
N TYR A 63 -5.06 -14.14 -8.67
CA TYR A 63 -5.73 -15.43 -8.43
C TYR A 63 -7.23 -15.27 -8.18
#